data_AF-A0A2M7HUY9-F1
#
_entry.id   AF-A0A2M7HUY9-F1
#
_cell.length_a   1.000
_cell.length_b   1.000
_cell.length_c   1.000
_cell.angle_alpha   90.00
_cell.angle_beta   90.00
_cell.angle_gamma   90.00
#
_symmetry.space_group_name_H-M   'P 1'
#
loop_
_entity.id
_entity.type
_entity.pdbx_description
1 polymer ?
#
loop_
_entity_poly.entity_id
_entity_poly.type
_entity_poly.pdbx_seq_one_letter_code
_entity_poly.pdbx_strand_id
1 'polypeptide(L)'
;MQPIAGFSLLTARTDGLEPNPLKMPLYFNGQHTHTLIAGRVIEGQYRCVLPNKTSGYLVITSFDCPFEESTEFSLLDEGFKLIATTSLAQMYDSFLLHSHWPIADNRVRLHYYGQFVLDLVITAGSSWLTTRPKLKLIEVVDPQSDPQTAAAMAELDQRLAAIDKSL
;
A
#
# COMPACT_ATOMS: atom_id res chain seq x y z
N MET A 1 -7.95 -2.40 11.63
CA MET A 1 -6.67 -1.69 11.45
C MET A 1 -6.91 -0.23 11.74
N GLN A 2 -5.87 0.54 12.05
CA GLN A 2 -5.99 1.96 12.35
C GLN A 2 -5.06 2.79 11.45
N PRO A 3 -5.56 3.83 10.75
CA PRO A 3 -4.71 4.77 10.02
C PRO A 3 -3.74 5.50 10.96
N ILE A 4 -2.52 5.76 10.48
CA ILE A 4 -1.49 6.52 11.20
C ILE A 4 -0.80 7.49 10.25
N ALA A 5 0.00 8.45 10.75
CA ALA A 5 0.74 9.44 9.92
C ALA A 5 2.24 9.58 10.30
N GLY A 6 2.82 8.57 10.94
CA GLY A 6 4.21 8.61 11.44
C GLY A 6 5.34 8.21 10.48
N PHE A 7 5.08 7.51 9.37
CA PHE A 7 6.16 7.08 8.47
C PHE A 7 6.52 8.15 7.44
N SER A 8 7.79 8.16 7.02
CA SER A 8 8.27 8.98 5.91
C SER A 8 9.45 8.31 5.18
N LEU A 9 9.69 8.73 3.93
CA LEU A 9 10.78 8.25 3.08
C LEU A 9 11.81 9.36 2.86
N LEU A 10 13.08 8.99 2.70
CA LEU A 10 14.11 9.93 2.26
C LEU A 10 13.99 10.20 0.74
N THR A 11 13.38 11.32 0.36
CA THR A 11 13.08 11.63 -1.05
C THR A 11 14.19 12.39 -1.78
N ALA A 12 15.18 12.95 -1.07
CA ALA A 12 16.30 13.68 -1.67
C ALA A 12 17.64 13.26 -1.06
N ARG A 13 18.63 12.97 -1.92
CA ARG A 13 20.02 12.75 -1.52
C ARG A 13 20.80 14.05 -1.68
N THR A 14 21.75 14.27 -0.78
CA THR A 14 22.65 15.44 -0.82
C THR A 14 23.74 15.32 -1.91
N ASP A 15 23.89 14.14 -2.53
CA ASP A 15 24.89 13.86 -3.56
C ASP A 15 24.36 14.04 -5.00
N GLY A 16 23.11 14.49 -5.15
CA GLY A 16 22.50 14.79 -6.46
C GLY A 16 22.10 13.56 -7.27
N LEU A 17 22.28 12.34 -6.76
CA LEU A 17 21.79 11.12 -7.40
C LEU A 17 20.34 10.87 -7.03
N GLU A 18 19.54 10.39 -7.99
CA GLU A 18 18.19 9.94 -7.68
C GLU A 18 18.23 8.72 -6.75
N PRO A 19 17.43 8.70 -5.67
CA PRO A 19 17.29 7.52 -4.83
C PRO A 19 16.78 6.32 -5.64
N ASN A 20 17.33 5.13 -5.38
CA ASN A 20 16.81 3.88 -5.95
C ASN A 20 15.44 3.57 -5.31
N PRO A 21 14.33 3.59 -6.08
CA PRO A 21 12.98 3.42 -5.55
C PRO A 21 12.75 2.05 -4.92
N LEU A 22 13.59 1.05 -5.20
CA LEU A 22 13.48 -0.29 -4.60
C LEU A 22 14.13 -0.38 -3.20
N LYS A 23 14.88 0.64 -2.78
CA LYS A 23 15.65 0.64 -1.53
C LYS A 23 15.64 2.02 -0.87
N MET A 24 14.47 2.41 -0.40
CA MET A 24 14.24 3.72 0.20
C MET A 24 14.32 3.63 1.73
N PRO A 25 15.17 4.45 2.38
CA PRO A 25 15.23 4.53 3.83
C PRO A 25 13.91 4.97 4.44
N LEU A 26 13.40 4.17 5.39
CA LEU A 26 12.16 4.43 6.10
C LEU A 26 12.44 5.10 7.45
N TYR A 27 11.68 6.15 7.74
CA TYR A 27 11.70 6.87 9.00
C TYR A 27 10.35 6.73 9.70
N PHE A 28 10.35 6.75 11.04
CA PHE A 28 9.14 6.83 11.86
C PHE A 28 9.28 7.98 12.85
N ASN A 29 8.37 8.94 12.80
CA ASN A 29 8.41 10.18 13.58
C ASN A 29 9.78 10.90 13.49
N GLY A 30 10.36 10.94 12.28
CA GLY A 30 11.66 11.57 12.00
C GLY A 30 12.88 10.74 12.39
N GLN A 31 12.72 9.56 13.00
CA GLN A 31 13.82 8.67 13.36
C GLN A 31 14.02 7.58 12.32
N HIS A 32 15.27 7.33 11.91
CA HIS A 32 15.59 6.28 10.97
C HIS A 32 15.27 4.90 11.55
N THR A 33 14.49 4.08 10.83
CA THR A 33 14.07 2.76 11.33
C THR A 33 15.08 1.65 11.07
N HIS A 34 16.13 1.94 10.28
CA HIS A 34 17.07 0.95 9.73
C HIS A 34 16.46 -0.08 8.77
N THR A 35 15.22 0.14 8.36
CA THR A 35 14.54 -0.62 7.31
C THR A 35 14.53 0.14 6.00
N LEU A 36 14.71 -0.61 4.92
CA LEU A 36 14.55 -0.14 3.55
C LEU A 36 13.27 -0.75 2.99
N ILE A 37 12.43 0.06 2.35
CA ILE A 37 11.25 -0.40 1.61
C ILE A 37 11.30 0.09 0.16
N ALA A 38 10.51 -0.52 -0.72
CA ALA A 38 10.31 0.00 -2.07
C ALA A 38 9.29 1.15 -2.05
N GLY A 39 9.29 2.01 -3.07
CA GLY A 39 8.35 3.13 -3.24
C GLY A 39 8.95 4.51 -3.03
N ARG A 40 8.42 5.54 -3.71
CA ARG A 40 8.84 6.95 -3.63
C ARG A 40 7.84 7.82 -2.86
N VAL A 41 6.56 7.48 -2.94
CA VAL A 41 5.46 8.18 -2.28
C VAL A 41 4.81 7.23 -1.28
N ILE A 42 4.48 7.71 -0.09
CA ILE A 42 3.63 6.97 0.85
C ILE A 42 2.17 7.28 0.48
N GLU A 43 1.45 6.27 0.03
CA GLU A 43 0.03 6.35 -0.26
C GLU A 43 -0.80 6.14 1.03
N GLY A 44 -0.35 5.21 1.87
CA GLY A 44 -1.12 4.79 3.03
C GLY A 44 -0.27 4.14 4.10
N GLN A 45 -0.71 4.27 5.35
CA GLN A 45 0.00 3.65 6.46
C GLN A 45 -0.94 3.35 7.63
N TYR A 46 -0.76 2.16 8.19
CA TYR A 46 -1.70 1.57 9.13
C TYR A 46 -0.96 0.87 10.26
N ARG A 47 -1.51 0.99 11.47
CA ARG A 47 -1.27 0.03 12.54
C ARG A 47 -2.20 -1.17 12.34
N CYS A 48 -1.65 -2.38 12.42
CA CYS A 48 -2.38 -3.62 12.18
C CYS A 48 -2.07 -4.70 13.22
N VAL A 49 -2.90 -5.75 13.24
CA VAL A 49 -2.68 -6.94 14.08
C VAL A 49 -2.09 -8.05 13.21
N LEU A 50 -0.94 -8.58 13.62
CA LEU A 50 -0.28 -9.68 12.95
C LEU A 50 -0.91 -11.04 13.33
N PRO A 51 -0.69 -12.12 12.55
CA PRO A 51 -1.29 -13.43 12.81
C PRO A 51 -0.98 -14.02 14.21
N ASN A 52 0.17 -13.68 14.77
CA ASN A 52 0.60 -14.04 16.13
C ASN A 52 0.02 -13.13 17.23
N LYS A 53 -0.95 -12.25 16.91
CA LYS A 53 -1.62 -11.30 17.82
C LYS A 53 -0.73 -10.18 18.36
N THR A 54 0.46 -9.96 17.82
CA THR A 54 1.26 -8.76 18.10
C THR A 54 0.85 -7.61 17.18
N SER A 55 1.22 -6.37 17.51
CA SER A 55 1.02 -5.25 16.60
C SER A 55 2.04 -5.32 15.46
N GLY A 56 1.76 -4.57 14.41
CA GLY A 56 2.67 -4.32 13.31
C GLY A 56 2.24 -3.09 12.55
N TYR A 57 2.94 -2.83 11.45
CA TYR A 57 2.65 -1.71 10.57
C TYR A 57 2.55 -2.18 9.13
N LEU A 58 1.56 -1.67 8.42
CA LEU A 58 1.47 -1.77 6.97
C LEU A 58 1.77 -0.40 6.39
N VAL A 59 2.73 -0.34 5.46
CA VAL A 59 3.06 0.86 4.69
C VAL A 59 2.80 0.54 3.22
N ILE A 60 1.99 1.39 2.58
CA ILE A 60 1.63 1.34 1.17
C ILE A 60 2.35 2.49 0.49
N THR A 61 3.09 2.17 -0.55
CA THR A 61 3.88 3.15 -1.29
C THR A 61 3.72 2.95 -2.78
N SER A 62 3.91 4.00 -3.56
CA SER A 62 3.92 3.95 -5.01
C SER A 62 5.22 4.48 -5.58
N PHE A 63 5.56 4.06 -6.80
CA PHE A 63 6.57 4.72 -7.61
C PHE A 63 6.33 4.45 -9.09
N ASP A 64 6.68 5.46 -9.90
CA ASP A 64 6.70 5.34 -11.35
C ASP A 64 8.13 5.12 -11.85
N CYS A 65 8.27 4.13 -12.71
CA CYS A 65 9.41 3.95 -13.59
C CYS A 65 8.92 4.05 -15.05
N PRO A 66 9.77 4.42 -16.02
CA PRO A 66 9.33 4.71 -17.41
C PRO A 66 8.55 3.60 -18.13
N PHE A 67 8.49 2.39 -17.56
CA PHE A 67 7.84 1.22 -18.13
C PHE A 67 6.90 0.49 -17.16
N GLU A 68 6.84 0.94 -15.90
CA GLU A 68 6.17 0.21 -14.83
C GLU A 68 5.72 1.19 -13.74
N GLU A 69 4.43 1.17 -13.45
CA GLU A 69 3.88 1.73 -12.22
C GLU A 69 3.74 0.59 -11.22
N SER A 70 4.17 0.82 -9.97
CA SER A 70 4.04 -0.18 -8.91
C SER A 70 3.44 0.42 -7.65
N THR A 71 2.43 -0.27 -7.12
CA THR A 71 2.04 -0.14 -5.70
C THR A 71 2.72 -1.24 -4.89
N GLU A 72 3.50 -0.83 -3.91
CA GLU A 72 4.26 -1.70 -3.01
C GLU A 72 3.60 -1.74 -1.64
N PHE A 73 3.55 -2.94 -1.06
CA PHE A 73 2.96 -3.18 0.24
C PHE A 73 4.02 -3.77 1.17
N SER A 74 4.40 -3.02 2.19
CA SER A 74 5.42 -3.42 3.16
C SER A 74 4.79 -3.66 4.53
N LEU A 75 4.92 -4.89 5.03
CA LEU A 75 4.48 -5.27 6.37
C LEU A 75 5.69 -5.32 7.31
N LEU A 76 5.60 -4.57 8.40
CA LEU A 76 6.62 -4.43 9.44
C LEU A 76 6.12 -5.00 10.77
N ASP A 77 7.04 -5.51 11.58
CA ASP A 77 6.75 -5.77 13.00
C ASP A 77 6.83 -4.49 13.86
N GLU A 78 6.60 -4.61 15.17
CA GLU A 78 6.66 -3.47 16.10
C GLU A 78 8.04 -2.81 16.19
N GLY A 79 9.10 -3.56 15.86
CA GLY A 79 10.49 -3.08 15.78
C GLY A 79 10.87 -2.54 14.40
N PHE A 80 9.88 -2.28 13.54
CA PHE A 80 10.04 -1.80 12.16
C PHE A 80 10.76 -2.76 11.21
N LYS A 81 10.98 -4.02 11.60
CA LYS A 81 11.62 -4.99 10.72
C LYS A 81 10.62 -5.40 9.63
N LEU A 82 11.09 -5.38 8.39
CA LEU A 82 10.32 -5.89 7.25
C LEU A 82 10.11 -7.40 7.35
N ILE A 83 8.85 -7.82 7.48
CA ILE A 83 8.47 -9.23 7.68
C ILE A 83 7.74 -9.83 6.47
N ALA A 84 7.09 -9.02 5.64
CA ALA A 84 6.51 -9.44 4.37
C ALA A 84 6.41 -8.27 3.39
N THR A 85 6.48 -8.58 2.11
CA THR A 85 6.16 -7.66 1.02
C THR A 85 5.27 -8.34 -0.02
N THR A 86 4.50 -7.54 -0.73
CA THR A 86 3.91 -7.90 -2.02
C THR A 86 3.79 -6.63 -2.85
N SER A 87 3.62 -6.76 -4.15
CA SER A 87 3.47 -5.64 -5.05
C SER A 87 2.31 -5.90 -6.00
N LEU A 88 1.70 -4.81 -6.44
CA LEU A 88 0.89 -4.78 -7.64
C LEU A 88 1.67 -3.94 -8.64
N ALA A 89 2.28 -4.62 -9.62
CA ALA A 89 3.04 -3.97 -10.67
C ALA A 89 2.61 -4.55 -12.02
N GLN A 90 2.41 -3.68 -12.99
CA GLN A 90 1.99 -4.07 -14.33
C GLN A 90 2.66 -3.19 -15.36
N MET A 91 3.13 -3.82 -16.43
CA MET A 91 3.69 -3.12 -17.57
C MET A 91 2.55 -2.54 -18.42
N TYR A 92 2.71 -1.28 -18.85
CA TYR A 92 1.83 -0.59 -19.81
C TYR A 92 0.38 -0.34 -19.38
N ASP A 93 0.11 -0.39 -18.08
CA ASP A 93 -1.21 -0.07 -17.53
C ASP A 93 -1.01 0.78 -16.26
N SER A 94 -1.86 1.79 -16.06
CA SER A 94 -1.72 2.75 -14.97
C SER A 94 -2.59 2.35 -13.79
N PHE A 95 -1.96 1.98 -12.69
CA PHE A 95 -2.60 1.59 -11.43
C PHE A 95 -2.52 2.70 -10.40
N LEU A 96 -3.09 3.86 -10.75
CA LEU A 96 -3.21 4.94 -9.79
C LEU A 96 -4.18 4.52 -8.68
N LEU A 97 -3.64 4.32 -7.49
CA LEU A 97 -4.45 4.04 -6.31
C LEU A 97 -5.31 5.28 -6.01
N HIS A 98 -6.62 5.15 -6.20
CA HIS A 98 -7.55 6.26 -5.98
C HIS A 98 -7.83 6.45 -4.49
N SER A 99 -8.15 5.35 -3.80
CA SER A 99 -8.50 5.38 -2.39
C SER A 99 -8.25 4.04 -1.72
N HIS A 100 -8.11 4.05 -0.39
CA HIS A 100 -7.87 2.85 0.38
C HIS A 100 -8.37 3.03 1.82
N TRP A 101 -8.88 1.97 2.43
CA TRP A 101 -9.41 2.03 3.80
C TRP A 101 -9.39 0.68 4.51
N PRO A 102 -9.27 0.66 5.85
CA PRO A 102 -9.45 -0.55 6.64
C PRO A 102 -10.85 -1.13 6.51
N ILE A 103 -10.94 -2.45 6.34
CA ILE A 103 -12.20 -3.20 6.44
C ILE A 103 -12.14 -4.31 7.50
N ALA A 104 -10.94 -4.60 8.04
CA ALA A 104 -10.74 -5.44 9.22
C ALA A 104 -9.38 -5.12 9.90
N ASP A 105 -9.02 -5.86 10.95
CA ASP A 105 -7.72 -5.73 11.64
C ASP A 105 -6.52 -6.25 10.86
N ASN A 106 -6.77 -7.09 9.87
CA ASN A 106 -5.77 -7.70 9.01
C ASN A 106 -6.09 -7.45 7.52
N ARG A 107 -6.96 -6.48 7.21
CA ARG A 107 -7.43 -6.25 5.84
C ARG A 107 -7.64 -4.77 5.53
N VAL A 108 -7.12 -4.35 4.38
CA VAL A 108 -7.35 -3.05 3.75
C VAL A 108 -7.99 -3.28 2.40
N ARG A 109 -8.98 -2.47 2.05
CA ARG A 109 -9.52 -2.36 0.71
C ARG A 109 -8.75 -1.29 -0.06
N LEU A 110 -8.46 -1.59 -1.32
CA LEU A 110 -7.74 -0.77 -2.27
C LEU A 110 -8.65 -0.56 -3.48
N HIS A 111 -8.92 0.69 -3.83
CA HIS A 111 -9.69 1.05 -5.01
C HIS A 111 -8.79 1.81 -5.97
N TYR A 112 -8.62 1.25 -7.16
CA TYR A 112 -7.85 1.79 -8.27
C TYR A 112 -8.80 2.40 -9.31
N TYR A 113 -8.36 2.54 -10.56
CA TYR A 113 -9.20 3.09 -11.62
C TYR A 113 -10.43 2.22 -11.93
N GLY A 114 -11.57 2.88 -12.19
CA GLY A 114 -12.81 2.23 -12.57
C GLY A 114 -13.32 1.25 -11.51
N GLN A 115 -13.60 0.01 -11.93
CA GLN A 115 -14.11 -1.05 -11.04
C GLN A 115 -13.01 -1.92 -10.43
N PHE A 116 -11.74 -1.59 -10.64
CA PHE A 116 -10.66 -2.42 -10.13
C PHE A 116 -10.46 -2.21 -8.62
N VAL A 117 -10.90 -3.20 -7.84
CA VAL A 117 -10.90 -3.16 -6.38
C VAL A 117 -10.27 -4.45 -5.84
N LEU A 118 -9.30 -4.28 -4.95
CA LEU A 118 -8.58 -5.38 -4.30
C LEU A 118 -8.72 -5.30 -2.78
N ASP A 119 -8.79 -6.44 -2.12
CA ASP A 119 -8.53 -6.58 -0.70
C ASP A 119 -7.07 -7.03 -0.49
N LEU A 120 -6.30 -6.23 0.22
CA LEU A 120 -5.01 -6.64 0.77
C LEU A 120 -5.21 -7.32 2.13
N VAL A 121 -4.85 -8.59 2.22
CA VAL A 121 -5.06 -9.42 3.41
C VAL A 121 -3.73 -9.85 4.03
N ILE A 122 -3.56 -9.60 5.32
CA ILE A 122 -2.50 -10.19 6.15
C ILE A 122 -2.96 -11.58 6.59
N THR A 123 -2.18 -12.59 6.21
CA THR A 123 -2.47 -14.01 6.49
C THR A 123 -1.30 -14.66 7.22
N ALA A 124 -1.57 -15.74 7.96
CA ALA A 124 -0.53 -16.60 8.50
C ALA A 124 0.20 -17.33 7.36
N GLY A 125 1.52 -17.45 7.45
CA GLY A 125 2.28 -18.34 6.58
C GLY A 125 1.98 -19.80 6.89
N SER A 126 1.80 -20.62 5.85
CA SER A 126 1.42 -22.03 5.96
C SER A 126 2.61 -23.01 5.81
N SER A 127 3.85 -22.58 6.05
CA SER A 127 5.00 -23.48 5.92
C SER A 127 5.28 -24.22 7.23
N TRP A 128 5.55 -25.52 7.13
CA TRP A 128 5.93 -26.39 8.25
C TRP A 128 7.18 -25.91 9.00
N LEU A 129 8.04 -25.10 8.36
CA LEU A 129 9.28 -24.61 8.94
C LEU A 129 9.21 -23.15 9.43
N THR A 130 8.28 -22.33 8.93
CA THR A 130 8.14 -20.93 9.37
C THR A 130 6.70 -20.40 9.24
N THR A 131 6.19 -19.75 10.30
CA THR A 131 4.89 -19.06 10.34
C THR A 131 5.04 -17.57 10.00
N ARG A 132 5.87 -17.23 9.01
CA ARG A 132 6.04 -15.82 8.61
C ARG A 132 4.74 -15.28 8.01
N PRO A 133 4.26 -14.10 8.44
CA PRO A 133 3.09 -13.47 7.83
C PRO A 133 3.25 -13.31 6.33
N LYS A 134 2.13 -13.32 5.61
CA LYS A 134 2.08 -13.08 4.16
C LYS A 134 1.04 -12.03 3.84
N LEU A 135 1.34 -11.22 2.83
CA LEU A 135 0.39 -10.32 2.18
C LEU A 135 -0.20 -11.03 0.95
N LYS A 136 -1.51 -10.90 0.77
CA LYS A 136 -2.23 -11.40 -0.42
C LYS A 136 -3.13 -10.31 -0.96
N LEU A 137 -3.08 -10.11 -2.26
CA LEU A 137 -4.05 -9.31 -3.00
C LEU A 137 -5.17 -10.24 -3.49
N ILE A 138 -6.42 -9.86 -3.25
CA ILE A 138 -7.60 -10.62 -3.64
C ILE A 138 -8.55 -9.67 -4.35
N GLU A 139 -8.90 -9.97 -5.59
CA GLU A 139 -9.88 -9.18 -6.33
C GLU A 139 -11.28 -9.28 -5.71
N VAL A 140 -11.98 -8.15 -5.64
CA VAL A 140 -13.36 -8.08 -5.16
C VAL A 140 -14.30 -8.27 -6.35
N VAL A 141 -14.99 -9.41 -6.38
CA VAL A 141 -15.83 -9.85 -7.52
C VAL A 141 -17.09 -8.97 -7.72
N ASP A 142 -17.60 -8.36 -6.66
CA ASP A 142 -18.75 -7.43 -6.71
C ASP A 142 -18.48 -6.22 -5.82
N PRO A 143 -17.65 -5.25 -6.28
CA PRO A 143 -17.26 -4.12 -5.46
C PRO A 143 -18.43 -3.20 -5.12
N GLN A 144 -19.46 -3.13 -5.96
CA GLN A 144 -20.62 -2.26 -5.75
C GLN A 144 -21.55 -2.75 -4.64
N SER A 145 -21.46 -4.03 -4.25
CA SER A 145 -22.22 -4.57 -3.12
C SER A 145 -21.85 -3.96 -1.77
N ASP A 146 -20.62 -3.42 -1.64
CA ASP A 146 -20.17 -2.70 -0.44
C ASP A 146 -20.46 -1.20 -0.57
N PRO A 147 -21.25 -0.59 0.34
CA PRO A 147 -21.64 0.82 0.22
C PRO A 147 -20.47 1.80 0.21
N GLN A 148 -19.39 1.50 0.94
CA GLN A 148 -18.21 2.37 0.99
C GLN A 148 -17.41 2.27 -0.32
N THR A 149 -17.27 1.06 -0.87
CA THR A 149 -16.69 0.85 -2.19
C THR A 149 -17.50 1.55 -3.28
N ALA A 150 -18.83 1.39 -3.28
CA ALA A 150 -19.70 2.06 -4.24
C ALA A 150 -19.58 3.60 -4.15
N ALA A 151 -19.46 4.16 -2.95
CA ALA A 151 -19.25 5.59 -2.76
C ALA A 151 -17.90 6.06 -3.31
N ALA A 152 -16.81 5.32 -3.05
CA ALA A 152 -15.48 5.63 -3.58
C ALA A 152 -15.44 5.58 -5.12
N MET A 153 -16.12 4.59 -5.73
CA MET A 153 -16.27 4.49 -7.18
C MET A 153 -17.03 5.69 -7.76
N ALA A 154 -18.17 6.06 -7.15
CA ALA A 154 -18.94 7.21 -7.59
C ALA A 154 -18.17 8.53 -7.45
N GLU A 155 -17.35 8.67 -6.40
CA GLU A 155 -16.48 9.83 -6.21
C GLU A 155 -15.43 9.92 -7.34
N LEU A 156 -14.78 8.81 -7.69
CA LEU A 156 -13.82 8.77 -8.79
C LEU A 156 -14.48 9.17 -10.12
N ASP A 157 -15.64 8.59 -10.44
CA ASP A 157 -16.39 8.92 -11.66
C ASP A 157 -16.72 10.41 -11.75
N GLN A 158 -17.13 11.03 -10.63
CA GLN A 158 -17.40 12.46 -10.57
C GLN A 158 -16.15 13.31 -10.83
N ARG A 159 -15.01 12.92 -10.25
CA ARG A 159 -13.73 13.62 -10.44
C ARG A 159 -13.28 13.57 -11.89
N LEU A 160 -13.36 12.40 -12.52
CA LEU A 160 -12.98 12.21 -13.93
C LEU A 160 -13.89 13.03 -14.86
N ALA A 161 -15.21 12.98 -14.63
CA ALA A 161 -16.16 13.78 -15.41
C ALA A 161 -15.96 15.31 -15.24
N ALA A 162 -15.41 15.75 -14.11
CA ALA A 162 -15.07 17.16 -13.91
C ALA A 162 -13.80 17.57 -14.68
N ILE A 163 -12.79 16.69 -14.74
CA ILE A 163 -11.56 16.91 -15.53
C ILE A 163 -11.91 17.00 -17.01
N ASP A 164 -12.70 16.06 -17.53
CA ASP A 164 -13.10 16.03 -18.94
C ASP A 164 -13.86 17.29 -19.39
N LYS A 165 -14.62 17.92 -18.49
CA LYS A 165 -15.33 19.19 -18.77
C LYS A 165 -14.44 20.42 -18.70
N SER A 166 -13.23 20.29 -18.16
CA SER A 166 -12.26 21.37 -17.99
C SER A 166 -11.17 21.40 -19.08
N LEU A 167 -11.14 20.38 -19.94
CA LEU A 167 -10.29 20.25 -21.12
C LEU A 167 -11.00 20.81 -22.37
#